data_AF-A0A445BHT9-F1
#
_entry.id   AF-A0A445BHT9-F1
#
_cell.length_a   1.000
_cell.length_b   1.000
_cell.length_c   1.000
_cell.angle_alpha   90.00
_cell.angle_beta   90.00
_cell.angle_gamma   90.00
#
_symmetry.space_group_name_H-M   'P 1'
#
loop_
_entity.id
_entity.type
_entity.pdbx_description
1 polymer ?
#
loop_
_entity_poly.entity_id
_entity_poly.type
_entity_poly.pdbx_seq_one_letter_code
_entity_poly.pdbx_strand_id
1 'polypeptide(L)' 'MVLGFGRYLRLREDIDKYEGGLDPFSRGHKNFGFRQSVTGITYKEWAPGAKSATLIGDFNN' A
#
# COMPACT_ATOMS: atom_id res chain seq x y z
N MET A 1 -18.32 -28.10 -3.83
CA MET A 1 -17.01 -27.49 -4.17
C MET A 1 -17.24 -26.26 -5.07
N VAL A 2 -17.52 -25.06 -4.52
CA VAL A 2 -17.54 -23.81 -5.34
C VAL A 2 -17.43 -22.48 -4.55
N LEU A 3 -17.40 -22.47 -3.21
CA LEU A 3 -17.39 -21.20 -2.45
C LEU A 3 -16.10 -20.38 -2.59
N GLY A 4 -14.95 -21.04 -2.84
CA GLY A 4 -13.65 -20.38 -2.96
C GLY A 4 -13.49 -19.59 -4.28
N PHE A 5 -13.96 -20.14 -5.39
CA PHE A 5 -13.79 -19.54 -6.71
C PHE A 5 -14.60 -18.24 -6.87
N GLY A 6 -15.84 -18.21 -6.36
CA GLY A 6 -16.66 -16.99 -6.37
C GLY A 6 -16.09 -15.85 -5.51
N ARG A 7 -15.36 -16.16 -4.43
CA ARG A 7 -14.66 -15.15 -3.62
C ARG A 7 -13.43 -14.61 -4.35
N TYR A 8 -12.70 -15.48 -5.05
CA TYR A 8 -11.56 -15.07 -5.89
C TYR A 8 -11.98 -14.10 -6.99
N LEU A 9 -13.05 -14.40 -7.72
CA LEU A 9 -13.53 -13.54 -8.81
C LEU A 9 -13.91 -12.14 -8.30
N ARG A 10 -14.66 -12.05 -7.20
CA ARG A 10 -15.02 -10.75 -6.60
C ARG A 10 -13.79 -9.95 -6.18
N LEU A 11 -12.82 -10.59 -5.52
CA LEU A 11 -11.60 -9.89 -5.09
C LEU A 11 -10.79 -9.39 -6.29
N ARG A 12 -10.72 -10.17 -7.38
CA ARG A 12 -10.05 -9.76 -8.61
C ARG A 12 -10.74 -8.57 -9.26
N GLU A 13 -12.07 -8.58 -9.34
CA GLU A 13 -12.87 -7.46 -9.86
C GLU A 13 -12.65 -6.19 -9.03
N ASP A 14 -12.62 -6.31 -7.70
CA ASP A 14 -12.34 -5.18 -6.81
C ASP A 14 -10.93 -4.62 -7.05
N ILE A 15 -9.90 -5.48 -7.15
CA ILE A 15 -8.52 -5.05 -7.45
C ILE A 15 -8.45 -4.38 -8.82
N ASP A 16 -9.07 -4.95 -9.84
CA ASP A 16 -9.07 -4.38 -11.19
C ASP A 16 -9.77 -3.00 -11.19
N LYS A 17 -10.87 -2.83 -10.43
CA LYS A 17 -11.63 -1.59 -10.33
C LYS A 17 -10.93 -0.48 -9.55
N TYR A 18 -10.32 -0.81 -8.40
CA TYR A 18 -9.78 0.21 -7.48
C TYR A 18 -8.28 0.47 -7.68
N GLU A 19 -7.53 -0.54 -8.13
CA GLU A 19 -6.07 -0.47 -8.24
C GLU A 19 -5.61 -0.52 -9.71
N GLY A 20 -6.51 -0.75 -10.66
CA GLY A 20 -6.21 -0.79 -12.09
C GLY A 20 -5.55 -2.09 -12.55
N GLY A 21 -5.64 -3.15 -11.75
CA GLY A 21 -5.11 -4.46 -12.07
C GLY A 21 -4.22 -5.06 -10.99
N LEU A 22 -3.94 -6.36 -11.11
CA LEU A 22 -3.01 -7.07 -10.21
C LEU A 22 -1.56 -6.56 -10.31
N ASP A 23 -1.10 -6.11 -11.49
CA ASP A 23 0.25 -5.59 -11.67
C ASP A 23 0.48 -4.25 -10.94
N PRO A 24 -0.38 -3.22 -11.08
CA PRO A 24 -0.29 -2.03 -10.24
C PRO A 24 -0.43 -2.33 -8.74
N PHE A 25 -1.39 -3.18 -8.36
CA PHE A 25 -1.64 -3.54 -6.96
C PHE A 25 -0.44 -4.20 -6.29
N SER A 26 0.23 -5.14 -6.98
CA SER A 26 1.41 -5.83 -6.45
C SER A 26 2.63 -4.90 -6.25
N ARG A 27 2.61 -3.70 -6.84
CA ARG A 27 3.67 -2.70 -6.71
C ARG A 27 3.47 -1.73 -5.53
N GLY A 28 2.69 -2.14 -4.51
CA GLY A 28 2.49 -1.35 -3.28
C GLY A 28 3.79 -0.88 -2.62
N HIS A 29 4.88 -1.63 -2.71
CA HIS A 29 6.21 -1.24 -2.21
C HIS A 29 6.77 0.05 -2.85
N LYS A 30 6.24 0.50 -3.99
CA LYS A 30 6.62 1.77 -4.62
C LYS A 30 5.89 2.97 -4.02
N ASN A 31 4.82 2.73 -3.27
CA ASN A 31 3.92 3.74 -2.72
C ASN A 31 3.93 3.81 -1.20
N PHE A 32 4.30 2.71 -0.52
CA PHE A 32 4.44 2.60 0.94
C PHE A 32 5.92 2.51 1.33
N GLY A 33 6.24 2.92 2.56
CA GLY A 33 7.61 3.01 3.09
C GLY A 33 8.28 4.34 2.77
N PHE A 34 9.62 4.35 2.87
CA PHE A 34 10.44 5.52 2.56
C PHE A 34 10.75 5.58 1.07
N ARG A 35 10.40 6.70 0.45
CA ARG A 35 10.71 6.96 -0.95
C ARG A 35 11.37 8.32 -1.10
N GLN A 36 12.60 8.30 -1.61
CA GLN A 36 13.29 9.51 -2.01
C GLN A 36 12.78 9.98 -3.38
N SER A 37 12.48 11.26 -3.50
CA SER A 37 12.24 11.97 -4.75
C SER A 37 13.30 13.06 -4.92
N VAL A 38 13.31 13.69 -6.09
CA VAL A 38 14.20 14.85 -6.36
C VAL A 38 13.94 16.01 -5.38
N THR A 39 12.74 16.08 -4.79
CA THR A 39 12.29 17.18 -3.94
C THR A 39 12.28 16.86 -2.45
N GLY A 40 12.57 15.62 -2.04
CA GLY A 40 12.58 15.23 -0.63
C GLY A 40 12.37 13.75 -0.39
N ILE A 41 11.94 13.40 0.82
CA ILE A 41 11.63 12.02 1.23
C ILE A 41 10.15 11.95 1.61
N THR A 42 9.41 11.06 0.96
CA THR A 42 8.02 10.72 1.31
C THR A 42 8.02 9.45 2.14
N TYR A 43 7.40 9.49 3.31
CA TYR A 43 7.09 8.31 4.11
C TYR A 43 5.59 8.06 4.12
N LYS A 44 5.16 6.82 3.80
CA LYS A 44 3.75 6.41 3.87
C LYS A 44 3.62 5.04 4.53
N GLU A 45 2.83 4.97 5.59
CA GLU A 45 2.57 3.73 6.33
C GLU A 45 1.06 3.50 6.43
N TRP A 46 0.63 2.24 6.39
CA TRP A 46 -0.76 1.91 6.68
C TRP A 46 -0.93 1.65 8.18
N ALA A 47 -1.45 2.64 8.90
CA ALA A 47 -1.64 2.57 10.35
C ALA A 47 -3.03 3.06 10.77
N PRO A 48 -4.13 2.35 10.40
CA PRO A 48 -5.51 2.78 10.65
C PRO A 48 -5.86 2.87 12.14
N GLY A 49 -5.09 2.22 13.02
CA GLY A 49 -5.26 2.28 14.48
C GLY A 49 -4.30 3.23 15.20
N ALA A 50 -3.42 3.95 14.49
CA ALA A 50 -2.46 4.82 15.13
C ALA A 50 -3.10 6.14 15.55
N LYS A 51 -2.90 6.55 16.81
CA LYS A 51 -3.29 7.88 17.31
C LYS A 51 -2.31 8.97 16.88
N SER A 52 -1.05 8.60 16.68
CA SER A 52 0.02 9.47 16.21
C SER A 52 1.10 8.63 15.55
N ALA A 53 1.76 9.21 14.54
CA ALA A 53 2.94 8.64 13.91
C ALA A 53 4.05 9.69 13.91
N THR A 54 5.28 9.26 14.23
CA THR A 54 6.46 10.13 14.23
C THR A 54 7.60 9.39 13.57
N LEU A 55 8.36 10.12 12.75
CA LEU A 55 9.52 9.62 12.05
C LEU A 55 10.79 9.97 12.87
N ILE A 56 11.49 8.96 13.37
CA ILE A 56 12.64 9.10 14.28
C ILE A 56 13.84 8.36 13.68
N GLY A 57 15.03 8.95 13.78
CA GLY A 57 16.32 8.34 13.41
C GLY A 57 17.46 9.35 13.48
N ASP A 58 18.68 8.91 13.14
CA ASP A 58 19.92 9.70 13.26
C ASP A 58 19.93 11.00 12.45
N PHE A 59 18.99 11.17 11.52
CA PHE A 59 18.78 12.38 10.72
C PHE A 59 18.04 13.51 11.44
N ASN A 60 17.51 13.25 12.65
CA ASN A 60 16.68 14.18 13.43
C ASN A 60 17.23 14.39 14.87
N ASN A 61 18.56 14.40 15.06
CA ASN A 61 19.19 14.72 16.34
C ASN A 61 19.57 16.20 16.46
#